data_AF-A0A9E2X518-F1
#
_entry.id   AF-A0A9E2X518-F1
#
_cell.length_a   1.000
_cell.length_b   1.000
_cell.length_c   1.000
_cell.angle_alpha   90.00
_cell.angle_beta   90.00
_cell.angle_gamma   90.00
#
_symmetry.space_group_name_H-M   'P 1'
#
loop_
_entity.id
_entity.type
_entity.pdbx_description
1 polymer ?
#
loop_
_entity_poly.entity_id
_entity_poly.type
_entity_poly.pdbx_seq_one_letter_code
_entity_poly.pdbx_strand_id
1 'polypeptide(L)'
;MASPAVFDVLVIGSGASGLAAAVSAEKAGARVAIATKGSLQSCNSAKAQGGIQAAFAADDSPEIHAEDIWKSSHETANMELVEVLTSEAPSAIHWLEELGVEFTRENGGYRLARCGGASRKRLLQVGDRTGHAITKGLREAVERSTITTFPNAPLHELEPGWVARVGEHTVEASTVVLAAGGRCFREAEERGELSTNHPGATGEVTKIALELGAEARDLDALQYHPNGGAWPETMQGYSIPETTRAYGAVLLNADGEEFTDSLGPRDEVAQAIVDEVAKGKGVETPDGRPAVWLDTTRISAHDAELSLPYMLRRYRA
;
A
#
# COMPACT_ATOMS: atom_id res chain seq x y z
N MET A 1 13.01 37.43 10.66
CA MET A 1 12.63 36.13 10.06
C MET A 1 13.86 35.27 10.10
N ALA A 2 13.77 34.04 10.62
CA ALA A 2 14.90 33.11 10.60
C ALA A 2 15.26 32.80 9.13
N SER A 3 16.54 32.67 8.82
CA SER A 3 16.97 32.29 7.46
C SER A 3 16.38 30.91 7.09
N PRO A 4 15.96 30.71 5.83
CA PRO A 4 15.41 29.43 5.40
C PRO A 4 16.45 28.32 5.56
N ALA A 5 16.00 27.13 5.95
CA ALA A 5 16.88 25.97 6.00
C ALA A 5 17.12 25.47 4.57
N VAL A 6 18.38 25.27 4.18
CA VAL A 6 18.76 24.92 2.81
C VAL A 6 19.17 23.44 2.73
N PHE A 7 18.59 22.72 1.77
CA PHE A 7 18.83 21.30 1.49
C PHE A 7 19.03 21.06 -0.01
N ASP A 8 19.61 19.92 -0.36
CA ASP A 8 19.67 19.50 -1.76
C ASP A 8 18.33 18.86 -2.17
N VAL A 9 17.78 18.00 -1.30
CA VAL A 9 16.52 17.29 -1.53
C VAL A 9 15.58 17.47 -0.34
N LEU A 10 14.36 17.93 -0.60
CA LEU A 10 13.26 17.92 0.37
C LEU A 10 12.23 16.86 -0.05
N VAL A 11 11.97 15.90 0.83
CA VAL A 11 10.95 14.87 0.65
C VAL A 11 9.71 15.22 1.47
N ILE A 12 8.55 15.27 0.83
CA ILE A 12 7.25 15.51 1.48
C ILE A 12 6.53 14.18 1.65
N GLY A 13 6.49 13.67 2.87
CA GLY A 13 5.85 12.42 3.25
C GLY A 13 6.83 11.37 3.78
N SER A 14 6.41 10.66 4.83
CA SER A 14 7.20 9.62 5.51
C SER A 14 6.64 8.21 5.32
N GLY A 15 5.95 7.97 4.19
CA GLY A 15 5.57 6.63 3.75
C GLY A 15 6.75 5.85 3.17
N ALA A 16 6.51 4.63 2.69
CA ALA A 16 7.59 3.79 2.14
C ALA A 16 8.34 4.48 0.99
N SER A 17 7.64 5.13 0.06
CA SER A 17 8.26 5.86 -1.06
C SER A 17 9.09 7.07 -0.59
N GLY A 18 8.58 7.86 0.35
CA GLY A 18 9.29 9.03 0.87
C GLY A 18 10.55 8.64 1.66
N LEU A 19 10.45 7.64 2.53
CA LEU A 19 11.61 7.13 3.26
C LEU A 19 12.64 6.50 2.30
N ALA A 20 12.20 5.73 1.31
CA ALA A 20 13.08 5.13 0.32
C ALA A 20 13.82 6.19 -0.53
N ALA A 21 13.11 7.22 -0.98
CA ALA A 21 13.69 8.34 -1.70
C ALA A 21 14.73 9.08 -0.85
N ALA A 22 14.42 9.34 0.42
CA ALA A 22 15.32 10.05 1.32
C ALA A 22 16.61 9.26 1.61
N VAL A 23 16.50 7.97 1.92
CA VAL A 23 17.66 7.09 2.15
C VAL A 23 18.52 6.97 0.88
N SER A 24 17.89 6.87 -0.28
CA SER A 24 18.61 6.76 -1.56
C SER A 24 19.34 8.05 -1.91
N ALA A 25 18.69 9.21 -1.73
CA ALA A 25 19.28 10.51 -1.98
C ALA A 25 20.46 10.80 -1.04
N GLU A 26 20.34 10.45 0.25
CA GLU A 26 21.43 10.61 1.20
C GLU A 26 22.61 9.68 0.85
N LYS A 27 22.34 8.42 0.48
CA LYS A 27 23.40 7.50 0.03
C LYS A 27 24.13 8.02 -1.22
N ALA A 28 23.47 8.81 -2.06
CA ALA A 28 24.08 9.49 -3.19
C ALA A 28 24.86 10.77 -2.80
N GLY A 29 24.89 11.13 -1.51
CA GLY A 29 25.65 12.26 -0.97
C GLY A 29 24.86 13.58 -0.85
N ALA A 30 23.54 13.55 -1.07
CA ALA A 30 22.71 14.75 -0.95
C ALA A 30 22.44 15.09 0.52
N ARG A 31 22.33 16.38 0.83
CA ARG A 31 21.78 16.86 2.10
C ARG A 31 20.26 16.81 2.03
N VAL A 32 19.66 15.88 2.77
CA VAL A 32 18.22 15.57 2.67
C VAL A 32 17.43 16.05 3.87
N ALA A 33 16.21 16.53 3.61
CA ALA A 33 15.17 16.75 4.60
C ALA A 33 13.91 15.92 4.30
N ILE A 34 13.20 15.49 5.34
CA ILE A 34 11.86 14.89 5.23
C ILE A 34 10.88 15.73 6.04
N ALA A 35 9.78 16.18 5.44
CA ALA A 35 8.67 16.80 6.15
C ALA A 35 7.41 15.93 6.05
N THR A 36 6.65 15.81 7.13
CA THR A 36 5.44 14.97 7.15
C THR A 36 4.36 15.58 8.06
N LYS A 37 3.09 15.45 7.65
CA LYS A 37 1.94 16.01 8.37
C LYS A 37 1.74 15.41 9.76
N GLY A 38 2.08 14.14 9.94
CA GLY A 38 1.94 13.43 11.22
C GLY A 38 3.30 13.10 11.84
N SER A 39 3.32 12.11 12.72
CA SER A 39 4.59 11.50 13.15
C SER A 39 5.24 10.73 11.99
N LEU A 40 6.55 10.51 12.05
CA LEU A 40 7.26 9.72 11.04
C LEU A 40 6.69 8.30 10.89
N GLN A 41 6.14 7.72 11.96
CA GLN A 41 5.55 6.38 11.95
C GLN A 41 4.12 6.37 11.38
N SER A 42 3.44 7.52 11.34
CA SER A 42 2.05 7.64 10.90
C SER A 42 1.97 7.68 9.38
N CYS A 43 1.83 6.50 8.74
CA CYS A 43 1.67 6.40 7.30
C CYS A 43 0.75 5.22 6.91
N ASN A 44 0.16 5.32 5.71
CA ASN A 44 -0.68 4.25 5.16
C ASN A 44 0.15 3.00 4.80
N SER A 45 1.41 3.18 4.40
CA SER A 45 2.32 2.09 4.04
C SER A 45 2.51 1.09 5.19
N ALA A 46 2.55 1.55 6.45
CA ALA A 46 2.67 0.67 7.62
C ALA A 46 1.43 -0.22 7.84
N LYS A 47 0.28 0.14 7.27
CA LYS A 47 -0.97 -0.64 7.34
C LYS A 47 -1.03 -1.77 6.31
N ALA A 48 -0.12 -1.80 5.32
CA ALA A 48 -0.11 -2.85 4.32
C ALA A 48 0.26 -4.21 4.95
N GLN A 49 -0.59 -5.20 4.73
CA GLN A 49 -0.46 -6.53 5.32
C GLN A 49 0.02 -7.55 4.30
N GLY A 50 -0.64 -7.57 3.13
CA GLY A 50 -0.54 -8.65 2.16
C GLY A 50 0.88 -8.98 1.72
N GLY A 51 1.62 -8.02 1.16
CA GLY A 51 2.98 -8.30 0.69
C GLY A 51 3.53 -7.27 -0.28
N ILE A 52 4.66 -7.60 -0.89
CA ILE A 52 5.31 -6.88 -1.99
C ILE A 52 5.62 -7.88 -3.11
N GLN A 53 5.44 -7.49 -4.37
CA GLN A 53 5.60 -8.39 -5.51
C GLN A 53 7.02 -8.30 -6.09
N ALA A 54 7.68 -9.44 -6.28
CA ALA A 54 8.91 -9.56 -7.06
C ALA A 54 9.06 -10.99 -7.60
N ALA A 55 9.50 -11.12 -8.85
CA ALA A 55 9.64 -12.41 -9.52
C ALA A 55 10.87 -13.18 -9.00
N PHE A 56 10.65 -14.03 -7.99
CA PHE A 56 11.67 -14.93 -7.42
C PHE A 56 11.37 -16.43 -7.63
N ALA A 57 10.17 -16.77 -8.09
CA ALA A 57 9.82 -18.16 -8.35
C ALA A 57 10.55 -18.68 -9.60
N ALA A 58 10.89 -19.97 -9.61
CA ALA A 58 11.63 -20.59 -10.72
C ALA A 58 10.84 -20.59 -12.05
N ASP A 59 9.52 -20.48 -11.98
CA ASP A 59 8.59 -20.44 -13.11
C ASP A 59 8.02 -19.04 -13.39
N ASP A 60 8.65 -17.99 -12.83
CA ASP A 60 8.26 -16.59 -12.97
C ASP A 60 9.41 -15.73 -13.52
N SER A 61 9.07 -14.54 -14.03
CA SER A 61 10.03 -13.58 -14.58
C SER A 61 9.48 -12.16 -14.52
N PRO A 62 10.34 -11.11 -14.57
CA PRO A 62 9.89 -9.73 -14.70
C PRO A 62 8.92 -9.51 -15.86
N GLU A 63 9.13 -10.20 -16.99
CA GLU A 63 8.29 -10.10 -18.18
C GLU A 63 6.88 -10.66 -17.94
N ILE A 64 6.77 -11.82 -17.27
CA ILE A 64 5.46 -12.38 -16.89
C ILE A 64 4.76 -11.47 -15.87
N HIS A 65 5.51 -10.91 -14.92
CA HIS A 65 4.96 -9.93 -13.97
C HIS A 65 4.44 -8.67 -14.69
N ALA A 66 5.17 -8.17 -15.68
CA ALA A 66 4.76 -7.02 -16.49
C ALA A 66 3.49 -7.32 -17.31
N GLU A 67 3.40 -8.52 -17.89
CA GLU A 67 2.21 -8.96 -18.63
C GLU A 67 0.96 -9.03 -17.74
N ASP A 68 1.11 -9.55 -16.51
CA ASP A 68 0.00 -9.59 -15.54
C ASP A 68 -0.47 -8.17 -15.16
N ILE A 69 0.45 -7.22 -15.00
CA ILE A 69 0.13 -5.80 -14.72
C ILE A 69 -0.59 -5.18 -15.92
N TRP A 70 -0.09 -5.39 -17.14
CA TRP A 70 -0.71 -4.87 -18.36
C TRP A 70 -2.16 -5.32 -18.48
N LYS A 71 -2.42 -6.62 -18.32
CA LYS A 71 -3.77 -7.19 -18.34
C LYS A 71 -4.66 -6.64 -17.23
N SER A 72 -4.15 -6.63 -15.99
CA SER A 72 -4.91 -6.14 -14.82
C SER A 72 -5.18 -4.63 -14.87
N SER A 73 -4.40 -3.89 -15.66
CA SER A 73 -4.62 -2.46 -15.91
C SER A 73 -5.64 -2.18 -17.02
N HIS A 74 -6.25 -3.21 -17.60
CA HIS A 74 -7.09 -3.08 -18.81
C HIS A 74 -6.34 -2.41 -19.97
N GLU A 75 -5.06 -2.76 -20.14
CA GLU A 75 -4.24 -2.22 -21.23
C GLU A 75 -4.04 -0.69 -21.17
N THR A 76 -4.04 -0.10 -19.96
CA THR A 76 -3.88 1.35 -19.76
C THR A 76 -2.57 1.75 -19.10
N ALA A 77 -1.80 0.80 -18.55
CA ALA A 77 -0.54 1.07 -17.88
C ALA A 77 0.55 1.57 -18.85
N ASN A 78 1.42 2.47 -18.37
CA ASN A 78 2.61 2.83 -19.13
C ASN A 78 3.66 1.70 -19.01
N MET A 79 3.87 0.94 -20.09
CA MET A 79 4.76 -0.21 -20.07
C MET A 79 6.21 0.11 -19.78
N GLU A 80 6.71 1.30 -20.11
CA GLU A 80 8.08 1.71 -19.73
C GLU A 80 8.24 1.76 -18.19
N LEU A 81 7.24 2.30 -17.49
CA LEU A 81 7.25 2.33 -16.02
C LEU A 81 7.03 0.94 -15.42
N VAL A 82 6.22 0.11 -16.06
CA VAL A 82 5.99 -1.29 -15.62
C VAL A 82 7.26 -2.12 -15.77
N GLU A 83 8.01 -1.95 -16.86
CA GLU A 83 9.28 -2.63 -17.09
C GLU A 83 10.30 -2.24 -16.00
N VAL A 84 10.44 -0.95 -15.68
CA VAL A 84 11.29 -0.50 -14.56
C VAL A 84 10.83 -1.13 -13.24
N LEU A 85 9.53 -1.02 -12.91
CA LEU A 85 8.98 -1.57 -11.67
C LEU A 85 9.26 -3.08 -11.53
N THR A 86 9.05 -3.85 -12.58
CA THR A 86 9.12 -5.32 -12.53
C THR A 86 10.55 -5.84 -12.61
N SER A 87 11.41 -5.21 -13.40
CA SER A 87 12.83 -5.58 -13.53
C SER A 87 13.65 -5.19 -12.31
N GLU A 88 13.35 -4.07 -11.66
CA GLU A 88 14.06 -3.62 -10.45
C GLU A 88 13.52 -4.24 -9.15
N ALA A 89 12.32 -4.83 -9.17
CA ALA A 89 11.69 -5.39 -7.98
C ALA A 89 12.58 -6.41 -7.21
N PRO A 90 13.26 -7.38 -7.86
CA PRO A 90 14.17 -8.28 -7.15
C PRO A 90 15.31 -7.55 -6.42
N SER A 91 15.93 -6.56 -7.05
CA SER A 91 16.98 -5.73 -6.45
C SER A 91 16.45 -4.91 -5.27
N ALA A 92 15.22 -4.39 -5.38
CA ALA A 92 14.57 -3.69 -4.28
C ALA A 92 14.31 -4.61 -3.06
N ILE A 93 13.96 -5.89 -3.28
CA ILE A 93 13.83 -6.87 -2.19
C ILE A 93 15.15 -7.07 -1.47
N HIS A 94 16.25 -7.26 -2.21
CA HIS A 94 17.57 -7.41 -1.59
C HIS A 94 18.00 -6.16 -0.80
N TRP A 95 17.74 -4.97 -1.35
CA TRP A 95 17.99 -3.73 -0.62
C TRP A 95 17.17 -3.64 0.68
N LEU A 96 15.90 -4.06 0.67
CA LEU A 96 15.09 -4.12 1.89
C LEU A 96 15.65 -5.12 2.91
N GLU A 97 16.18 -6.27 2.47
CA GLU A 97 16.87 -7.22 3.35
C GLU A 97 18.14 -6.61 3.97
N GLU A 98 18.93 -5.85 3.21
CA GLU A 98 20.09 -5.10 3.73
C GLU A 98 19.69 -4.08 4.82
N LEU A 99 18.47 -3.53 4.72
CA LEU A 99 17.89 -2.63 5.72
C LEU A 99 17.28 -3.36 6.93
N GLY A 100 17.36 -4.69 6.98
CA GLY A 100 16.90 -5.53 8.09
C GLY A 100 15.45 -6.02 7.95
N VAL A 101 14.86 -5.98 6.74
CA VAL A 101 13.55 -6.58 6.50
C VAL A 101 13.69 -8.09 6.34
N GLU A 102 13.12 -8.85 7.27
CA GLU A 102 13.17 -10.31 7.26
C GLU A 102 11.93 -10.90 6.56
N PHE A 103 12.03 -11.17 5.27
CA PHE A 103 10.96 -11.86 4.53
C PHE A 103 10.78 -13.31 5.00
N THR A 104 9.52 -13.75 5.04
CA THR A 104 9.15 -15.11 5.42
C THR A 104 9.78 -16.12 4.46
N ARG A 105 10.48 -17.10 5.03
CA ARG A 105 11.17 -18.16 4.28
C ARG A 105 10.56 -19.52 4.62
N GLU A 106 10.62 -20.41 3.65
CA GLU A 106 10.17 -21.80 3.80
C GLU A 106 11.02 -22.70 2.88
N ASN A 107 11.40 -23.88 3.36
CA ASN A 107 12.19 -24.86 2.61
C ASN A 107 13.48 -24.30 1.95
N GLY A 108 14.12 -23.32 2.60
CA GLY A 108 15.35 -22.69 2.11
C GLY A 108 15.17 -21.56 1.09
N GLY A 109 13.94 -21.23 0.69
CA GLY A 109 13.62 -20.13 -0.22
C GLY A 109 12.64 -19.11 0.37
N TYR A 110 12.29 -18.08 -0.40
CA TYR A 110 11.18 -17.19 -0.04
C TYR A 110 9.87 -17.96 -0.08
N ARG A 111 9.02 -17.71 0.92
CA ARG A 111 7.64 -18.17 0.88
C ARG A 111 6.83 -17.21 0.02
N LEU A 112 6.44 -17.66 -1.17
CA LEU A 112 5.73 -16.86 -2.16
C LEU A 112 4.26 -17.24 -2.21
N ALA A 113 3.40 -16.23 -2.13
CA ALA A 113 1.97 -16.36 -2.40
C ALA A 113 1.62 -15.84 -3.79
N ARG A 114 0.42 -16.21 -4.27
CA ARG A 114 -0.19 -15.63 -5.46
C ARG A 114 -1.06 -14.44 -5.03
N CYS A 115 -0.97 -13.30 -5.71
CA CYS A 115 -1.90 -12.19 -5.47
C CYS A 115 -3.05 -12.22 -6.49
N GLY A 116 -4.09 -11.41 -6.27
CA GLY A 116 -5.18 -11.26 -7.22
C GLY A 116 -4.66 -10.83 -8.59
N GLY A 117 -5.14 -11.48 -9.66
CA GLY A 117 -4.76 -11.19 -11.04
C GLY A 117 -3.37 -11.71 -11.48
N ALA A 118 -2.50 -12.15 -10.58
CA ALA A 118 -1.20 -12.69 -10.95
C ALA A 118 -1.32 -14.10 -11.55
N SER A 119 -0.49 -14.44 -12.53
CA SER A 119 -0.38 -15.77 -13.13
C SER A 119 0.64 -16.68 -12.42
N ARG A 120 1.54 -16.12 -11.59
CA ARG A 120 2.55 -16.85 -10.80
C ARG A 120 2.59 -16.41 -9.34
N LYS A 121 3.24 -17.21 -8.50
CA LYS A 121 3.52 -16.87 -7.11
C LYS A 121 4.70 -15.92 -7.05
N ARG A 122 4.47 -14.69 -6.59
CA ARG A 122 5.51 -13.65 -6.50
C ARG A 122 5.32 -12.66 -5.37
N LEU A 123 4.33 -12.89 -4.51
CA LEU A 123 4.04 -12.03 -3.38
C LEU A 123 4.89 -12.45 -2.19
N LEU A 124 5.93 -11.66 -1.87
CA LEU A 124 6.74 -11.80 -0.67
C LEU A 124 6.04 -11.18 0.52
N GLN A 125 6.26 -11.76 1.70
CA GLN A 125 5.54 -11.42 2.92
C GLN A 125 6.48 -11.35 4.12
N VAL A 126 6.08 -10.58 5.14
CA VAL A 126 6.60 -10.69 6.51
C VAL A 126 5.41 -11.03 7.40
N GLY A 127 5.03 -12.32 7.39
CA GLY A 127 3.70 -12.74 7.85
C GLY A 127 2.61 -11.88 7.21
N ASP A 128 1.71 -11.32 8.02
CA ASP A 128 0.67 -10.38 7.59
C ASP A 128 0.97 -8.93 8.00
N ARG A 129 2.26 -8.57 8.09
CA ARG A 129 2.72 -7.22 8.50
C ARG A 129 3.84 -6.67 7.63
N THR A 130 3.84 -7.02 6.35
CA THR A 130 4.90 -6.66 5.39
C THR A 130 5.15 -5.15 5.33
N GLY A 131 4.09 -4.34 5.25
CA GLY A 131 4.22 -2.88 5.20
C GLY A 131 4.83 -2.28 6.47
N HIS A 132 4.49 -2.83 7.63
CA HIS A 132 5.09 -2.41 8.91
C HIS A 132 6.58 -2.74 8.95
N ALA A 133 6.97 -3.95 8.52
CA ALA A 133 8.37 -4.37 8.48
C ALA A 133 9.21 -3.48 7.55
N ILE A 134 8.72 -3.23 6.32
CA ILE A 134 9.39 -2.38 5.33
C ILE A 134 9.57 -0.95 5.84
N THR A 135 8.47 -0.33 6.31
CA THR A 135 8.52 1.05 6.79
C THR A 135 9.35 1.19 8.06
N LYS A 136 9.39 0.16 8.91
CA LYS A 136 10.29 0.12 10.08
C LYS A 136 11.76 0.10 9.63
N GLY A 137 12.16 -0.81 8.75
CA GLY A 137 13.56 -0.90 8.29
C GLY A 137 14.04 0.40 7.63
N LEU A 138 13.21 0.99 6.77
CA LEU A 138 13.48 2.29 6.14
C LEU A 138 13.58 3.43 7.17
N ARG A 139 12.69 3.47 8.16
CA ARG A 139 12.74 4.50 9.21
C ARG A 139 13.99 4.36 10.07
N GLU A 140 14.35 3.15 10.46
CA GLU A 140 15.58 2.91 11.24
C GLU A 140 16.84 3.31 10.44
N ALA A 141 16.81 3.18 9.11
CA ALA A 141 17.87 3.71 8.26
C ALA A 141 17.95 5.25 8.33
N VAL A 142 16.79 5.94 8.26
CA VAL A 142 16.71 7.40 8.46
C VAL A 142 17.17 7.80 9.87
N GLU A 143 16.82 7.05 10.91
CA GLU A 143 17.23 7.35 12.30
C GLU A 143 18.75 7.22 12.52
N ARG A 144 19.44 6.37 11.74
CA ARG A 144 20.91 6.21 11.75
C ARG A 144 21.64 7.19 10.84
N SER A 145 20.90 8.02 10.11
CA SER A 145 21.39 8.89 9.05
C SER A 145 21.64 10.32 9.54
N THR A 146 22.07 11.19 8.62
CA THR A 146 22.17 12.65 8.80
C THR A 146 20.94 13.40 8.27
N ILE A 147 19.94 12.68 7.76
CA ILE A 147 18.70 13.25 7.22
C ILE A 147 17.98 14.05 8.30
N THR A 148 17.63 15.30 7.97
CA THR A 148 16.85 16.15 8.87
C THR A 148 15.37 15.84 8.74
N THR A 149 14.66 15.64 9.86
CA THR A 149 13.22 15.33 9.84
C THR A 149 12.39 16.44 10.49
N PHE A 150 11.31 16.83 9.82
CA PHE A 150 10.29 17.75 10.31
C PHE A 150 8.97 16.98 10.52
N PRO A 151 8.81 16.30 11.68
CA PRO A 151 7.54 15.65 12.02
C PRO A 151 6.47 16.69 12.37
N ASN A 152 5.20 16.35 12.12
CA ASN A 152 4.05 17.25 12.32
C ASN A 152 4.16 18.59 11.56
N ALA A 153 4.87 18.60 10.44
CA ALA A 153 5.08 19.74 9.57
C ALA A 153 4.46 19.45 8.18
N PRO A 154 3.14 19.64 8.02
CA PRO A 154 2.50 19.49 6.71
C PRO A 154 3.03 20.53 5.72
N LEU A 155 3.10 20.14 4.44
CA LEU A 155 3.32 21.10 3.36
C LEU A 155 2.08 21.98 3.21
N HIS A 156 2.24 23.28 3.43
CA HIS A 156 1.20 24.28 3.23
C HIS A 156 1.27 24.90 1.84
N GLU A 157 2.48 25.10 1.35
CA GLU A 157 2.75 25.86 0.14
C GLU A 157 4.11 25.44 -0.41
N LEU A 158 4.20 25.39 -1.74
CA LEU A 158 5.43 25.20 -2.47
C LEU A 158 5.45 26.28 -3.54
N GLU A 159 6.47 27.13 -3.52
CA GLU A 159 6.61 28.27 -4.44
C GLU A 159 7.58 27.92 -5.59
N PRO A 160 7.49 28.63 -6.73
CA PRO A 160 8.50 28.56 -7.78
C PRO A 160 9.91 28.80 -7.22
N GLY A 161 10.88 28.00 -7.66
CA GLY A 161 12.22 27.98 -7.06
C GLY A 161 12.34 27.04 -5.85
N TRP A 162 11.36 26.16 -5.64
CA TRP A 162 11.41 25.05 -4.67
C TRP A 162 11.56 25.49 -3.22
N VAL A 163 10.89 26.59 -2.88
CA VAL A 163 10.77 27.08 -1.51
C VAL A 163 9.47 26.54 -0.93
N ALA A 164 9.59 25.67 0.08
CA ALA A 164 8.47 25.00 0.72
C ALA A 164 8.18 25.58 2.11
N ARG A 165 6.90 25.81 2.41
CA ARG A 165 6.43 26.12 3.76
C ARG A 165 5.90 24.85 4.40
N VAL A 166 6.64 24.30 5.36
CA VAL A 166 6.33 23.04 6.06
C VAL A 166 6.14 23.31 7.56
N GLY A 167 4.90 23.21 8.04
CA GLY A 167 4.56 23.66 9.39
C GLY A 167 4.99 25.12 9.64
N GLU A 168 5.83 25.34 10.66
CA GLU A 168 6.40 26.65 11.00
C GLU A 168 7.72 26.97 10.29
N HIS A 169 8.20 26.06 9.42
CA HIS A 169 9.50 26.19 8.76
C HIS A 169 9.38 26.62 7.30
N THR A 170 10.34 27.42 6.84
CA THR A 170 10.61 27.66 5.43
C THR A 170 11.86 26.88 5.04
N VAL A 171 11.72 26.04 4.03
CA VAL A 171 12.78 25.17 3.52
C VAL A 171 13.03 25.48 2.05
N GLU A 172 14.26 25.78 1.70
CA GLU A 172 14.71 25.90 0.32
C GLU A 172 15.42 24.61 -0.09
N ALA A 173 15.06 24.05 -1.24
CA ALA A 173 15.69 22.84 -1.76
C ALA A 173 16.04 22.95 -3.25
N SER A 174 17.07 22.22 -3.68
CA SER A 174 17.35 22.11 -5.13
C SER A 174 16.35 21.19 -5.84
N THR A 175 15.76 20.24 -5.11
CA THR A 175 14.77 19.28 -5.63
C THR A 175 13.75 18.96 -4.55
N VAL A 176 12.48 18.82 -4.94
CA VAL A 176 11.38 18.43 -4.04
C VAL A 176 10.75 17.13 -4.54
N VAL A 177 10.66 16.13 -3.66
CA VAL A 177 9.99 14.85 -3.92
C VAL A 177 8.66 14.82 -3.18
N LEU A 178 7.55 14.78 -3.91
CA LEU A 178 6.21 14.70 -3.32
C LEU A 178 5.78 13.23 -3.16
N ALA A 179 5.89 12.71 -1.94
CA ALA A 179 5.61 11.32 -1.57
C ALA A 179 4.55 11.23 -0.45
N ALA A 180 3.51 12.05 -0.53
CA ALA A 180 2.54 12.28 0.55
C ALA A 180 1.39 11.26 0.63
N GLY A 181 1.37 10.26 -0.25
CA GLY A 181 0.31 9.24 -0.32
C GLY A 181 -0.93 9.70 -1.09
N GLY A 182 -2.01 8.93 -0.97
CA GLY A 182 -3.25 9.14 -1.72
C GLY A 182 -4.25 10.09 -1.04
N ARG A 183 -5.46 10.16 -1.63
CA ARG A 183 -6.56 11.03 -1.19
C ARG A 183 -7.84 10.28 -0.79
N CYS A 184 -7.84 8.96 -0.88
CA CYS A 184 -9.05 8.13 -0.82
C CYS A 184 -9.70 8.04 0.56
N PHE A 185 -9.09 8.59 1.62
CA PHE A 185 -9.81 8.74 2.88
C PHE A 185 -10.85 9.85 2.76
N ARG A 186 -10.44 11.05 2.32
CA ARG A 186 -11.33 12.19 2.10
C ARG A 186 -12.41 11.90 1.05
N GLU A 187 -12.00 11.28 -0.06
CA GLU A 187 -12.93 10.89 -1.14
C GLU A 187 -14.04 9.96 -0.63
N ALA A 188 -13.70 8.99 0.22
CA ALA A 188 -14.68 8.08 0.80
C ALA A 188 -15.61 8.81 1.79
N GLU A 189 -15.08 9.68 2.64
CA GLU A 189 -15.90 10.49 3.56
C GLU A 189 -16.93 11.35 2.81
N GLU A 190 -16.51 12.02 1.73
CA GLU A 190 -17.39 12.86 0.90
C GLU A 190 -18.49 12.05 0.20
N ARG A 191 -18.24 10.77 -0.08
CA ARG A 191 -19.20 9.83 -0.68
C ARG A 191 -20.06 9.09 0.36
N GLY A 192 -19.80 9.26 1.66
CA GLY A 192 -20.44 8.49 2.72
C GLY A 192 -20.03 7.01 2.74
N GLU A 193 -18.84 6.70 2.21
CA GLU A 193 -18.28 5.36 2.13
C GLU A 193 -17.27 5.09 3.25
N LEU A 194 -17.03 3.81 3.55
CA LEU A 194 -15.96 3.40 4.47
C LEU A 194 -14.63 3.32 3.72
N SER A 195 -13.54 3.69 4.39
CA SER A 195 -12.19 3.65 3.81
C SER A 195 -11.23 2.80 4.63
N THR A 196 -10.42 1.99 3.95
CA THR A 196 -9.30 1.26 4.56
C THR A 196 -8.08 2.16 4.81
N ASN A 197 -8.07 3.36 4.22
CA ASN A 197 -6.96 4.28 4.26
C ASN A 197 -6.73 4.85 5.67
N HIS A 198 -5.50 5.30 5.91
CA HIS A 198 -5.19 6.11 7.07
C HIS A 198 -5.95 7.46 6.99
N PRO A 199 -6.48 7.99 8.10
CA PRO A 199 -7.20 9.29 8.10
C PRO A 199 -6.40 10.47 7.54
N GLY A 200 -5.08 10.34 7.48
CA GLY A 200 -4.18 11.33 6.87
C GLY A 200 -4.12 11.31 5.32
N ALA A 201 -4.74 10.34 4.65
CA ALA A 201 -4.71 10.19 3.19
C ALA A 201 -5.76 11.08 2.49
N THR A 202 -5.48 12.37 2.46
CA THR A 202 -6.45 13.44 2.20
C THR A 202 -6.12 14.31 0.97
N GLY A 203 -5.00 14.04 0.28
CA GLY A 203 -4.71 14.60 -1.05
C GLY A 203 -4.26 16.07 -1.12
N GLU A 204 -3.93 16.74 -0.01
CA GLU A 204 -3.56 18.16 -0.03
C GLU A 204 -2.30 18.43 -0.86
N VAL A 205 -1.32 17.54 -0.79
CA VAL A 205 -0.07 17.70 -1.55
C VAL A 205 -0.29 17.50 -3.05
N THR A 206 -1.19 16.58 -3.44
CA THR A 206 -1.61 16.44 -4.85
C THR A 206 -2.25 17.73 -5.35
N LYS A 207 -3.11 18.36 -4.53
CA LYS A 207 -3.72 19.65 -4.86
C LYS A 207 -2.66 20.74 -5.05
N ILE A 208 -1.69 20.86 -4.14
CA ILE A 208 -0.59 21.84 -4.27
C ILE A 208 0.21 21.60 -5.56
N ALA A 209 0.51 20.34 -5.89
CA ALA A 209 1.22 20.01 -7.12
C ALA A 209 0.45 20.46 -8.38
N LEU A 210 -0.87 20.23 -8.42
CA LEU A 210 -1.72 20.65 -9.53
C LEU A 210 -1.83 22.18 -9.64
N GLU A 211 -1.93 22.87 -8.51
CA GLU A 211 -1.95 24.35 -8.46
C GLU A 211 -0.62 24.97 -8.97
N LEU A 212 0.48 24.24 -8.82
CA LEU A 212 1.79 24.59 -9.41
C LEU A 212 1.93 24.24 -10.89
N GLY A 213 0.92 23.62 -11.50
CA GLY A 213 0.91 23.26 -12.91
C GLY A 213 1.42 21.86 -13.23
N ALA A 214 1.53 20.96 -12.24
CA ALA A 214 1.77 19.56 -12.52
C ALA A 214 0.58 18.95 -13.28
N GLU A 215 0.85 18.12 -14.28
CA GLU A 215 -0.18 17.31 -14.91
C GLU A 215 -0.56 16.13 -14.02
N ALA A 216 -1.83 15.72 -14.09
CA ALA A 216 -2.30 14.50 -13.43
C ALA A 216 -2.88 13.54 -14.46
N ARG A 217 -2.87 12.27 -14.10
CA ARG A 217 -3.42 11.18 -14.89
C ARG A 217 -4.30 10.30 -14.00
N ASP A 218 -5.43 9.86 -14.55
CA ASP A 218 -6.35 8.86 -13.98
C ASP A 218 -6.77 9.18 -12.52
N LEU A 219 -7.01 10.46 -12.20
CA LEU A 219 -7.44 10.84 -10.85
C LEU A 219 -8.79 10.22 -10.49
N ASP A 220 -9.66 10.00 -11.46
CA ASP A 220 -10.97 9.35 -11.32
C ASP A 220 -10.89 7.82 -11.12
N ALA A 221 -9.72 7.20 -11.32
CA ALA A 221 -9.52 5.77 -11.07
C ALA A 221 -9.40 5.48 -9.56
N LEU A 222 -10.48 4.98 -8.96
CA LEU A 222 -10.54 4.57 -7.55
C LEU A 222 -10.61 3.04 -7.45
N GLN A 223 -9.74 2.44 -6.62
CA GLN A 223 -9.77 1.00 -6.36
C GLN A 223 -10.56 0.68 -5.09
N TYR A 224 -11.56 -0.20 -5.23
CA TYR A 224 -12.28 -0.80 -4.12
C TYR A 224 -11.63 -2.13 -3.74
N HIS A 225 -11.31 -2.30 -2.45
CA HIS A 225 -10.72 -3.56 -1.97
C HIS A 225 -11.85 -4.56 -1.64
N PRO A 226 -11.86 -5.79 -2.21
CA PRO A 226 -12.95 -6.73 -2.00
C PRO A 226 -13.18 -7.13 -0.53
N ASN A 227 -12.11 -7.25 0.25
CA ASN A 227 -12.17 -7.71 1.64
C ASN A 227 -12.18 -6.56 2.65
N GLY A 228 -13.12 -5.61 2.51
CA GLY A 228 -13.40 -4.64 3.56
C GLY A 228 -14.24 -5.29 4.66
N GLY A 229 -13.81 -5.20 5.92
CA GLY A 229 -14.59 -5.73 7.05
C GLY A 229 -15.97 -5.06 7.11
N ALA A 230 -17.03 -5.87 7.17
CA ALA A 230 -18.40 -5.39 7.33
C ALA A 230 -18.91 -5.56 8.77
N TRP A 231 -18.44 -6.58 9.48
CA TRP A 231 -18.83 -6.90 10.85
C TRP A 231 -17.70 -7.63 11.61
N PRO A 232 -17.55 -7.46 12.94
CA PRO A 232 -18.27 -6.54 13.84
C PRO A 232 -18.03 -5.06 13.54
N GLU A 233 -18.80 -4.17 14.17
CA GLU A 233 -18.68 -2.70 14.00
C GLU A 233 -17.22 -2.22 14.10
N THR A 234 -16.44 -2.77 15.01
CA THR A 234 -15.01 -2.45 15.21
C THR A 234 -14.09 -2.86 14.05
N MET A 235 -14.60 -3.59 13.07
CA MET A 235 -13.92 -3.99 11.84
C MET A 235 -14.41 -3.26 10.60
N GLN A 236 -15.43 -2.42 10.72
CA GLN A 236 -15.94 -1.68 9.58
C GLN A 236 -14.85 -0.80 8.96
N GLY A 237 -14.63 -0.99 7.66
CA GLY A 237 -13.57 -0.30 6.93
C GLY A 237 -12.16 -0.82 7.21
N TYR A 238 -11.99 -1.86 8.03
CA TYR A 238 -10.69 -2.52 8.20
C TYR A 238 -10.38 -3.40 6.98
N SER A 239 -9.15 -3.32 6.47
CA SER A 239 -8.71 -4.19 5.38
C SER A 239 -8.34 -5.56 5.93
N ILE A 240 -9.11 -6.58 5.55
CA ILE A 240 -8.69 -7.98 5.66
C ILE A 240 -7.75 -8.24 4.47
N PRO A 241 -6.56 -8.83 4.67
CA PRO A 241 -5.58 -8.90 3.60
C PRO A 241 -6.03 -9.87 2.52
N GLU A 242 -5.81 -9.51 1.25
CA GLU A 242 -6.07 -10.40 0.10
C GLU A 242 -5.34 -11.74 0.21
N THR A 243 -4.26 -11.81 0.97
CA THR A 243 -3.53 -13.05 1.21
C THR A 243 -4.36 -14.13 1.89
N THR A 244 -5.46 -13.80 2.58
CA THR A 244 -6.39 -14.83 3.05
C THR A 244 -6.97 -15.63 1.88
N ARG A 245 -7.35 -14.96 0.79
CA ARG A 245 -7.82 -15.59 -0.46
C ARG A 245 -6.70 -16.37 -1.13
N ALA A 246 -5.47 -15.85 -1.09
CA ALA A 246 -4.28 -16.55 -1.61
C ALA A 246 -4.00 -17.89 -0.92
N TYR A 247 -4.36 -18.00 0.36
CA TYR A 247 -4.21 -19.23 1.15
C TYR A 247 -5.49 -20.08 1.22
N GLY A 248 -6.48 -19.79 0.37
CA GLY A 248 -7.64 -20.66 0.15
C GLY A 248 -8.97 -20.12 0.67
N ALA A 249 -9.01 -18.92 1.26
CA ALA A 249 -10.30 -18.32 1.61
C ALA A 249 -11.13 -18.05 0.37
N VAL A 250 -12.44 -18.27 0.48
CA VAL A 250 -13.41 -18.08 -0.60
C VAL A 250 -14.51 -17.13 -0.20
N LEU A 251 -15.12 -16.47 -1.18
CA LEU A 251 -16.29 -15.63 -0.99
C LEU A 251 -17.55 -16.47 -1.16
N LEU A 252 -18.42 -16.47 -0.14
CA LEU A 252 -19.70 -17.18 -0.16
C LEU A 252 -20.88 -16.21 -0.04
N ASN A 253 -21.94 -16.49 -0.79
CA ASN A 253 -23.21 -15.78 -0.68
C ASN A 253 -24.05 -16.29 0.52
N ALA A 254 -25.27 -15.79 0.67
CA ALA A 254 -26.19 -16.17 1.76
C ALA A 254 -26.60 -17.65 1.72
N ASP A 255 -26.57 -18.28 0.54
CA ASP A 255 -26.88 -19.70 0.34
C ASP A 255 -25.65 -20.60 0.60
N GLY A 256 -24.48 -20.02 0.89
CA GLY A 256 -23.22 -20.74 1.07
C GLY A 256 -22.54 -21.14 -0.24
N GLU A 257 -22.91 -20.51 -1.36
CA GLU A 257 -22.36 -20.80 -2.69
C GLU A 257 -21.19 -19.85 -3.02
N GLU A 258 -20.15 -20.39 -3.66
CA GLU A 258 -19.10 -19.58 -4.28
C GLU A 258 -19.63 -18.94 -5.56
N PHE A 259 -19.46 -17.62 -5.70
CA PHE A 259 -20.04 -16.85 -6.81
C PHE A 259 -19.01 -16.12 -7.67
N THR A 260 -17.72 -16.20 -7.32
CA THR A 260 -16.63 -15.56 -8.09
C THR A 260 -15.29 -16.27 -7.84
N ASP A 261 -14.34 -16.14 -8.78
CA ASP A 261 -12.95 -16.52 -8.53
C ASP A 261 -12.36 -15.56 -7.50
N SER A 262 -12.15 -16.08 -6.29
CA SER A 262 -11.61 -15.29 -5.18
C SER A 262 -10.16 -14.82 -5.43
N LEU A 263 -9.46 -15.29 -6.46
CA LEU A 263 -8.14 -14.77 -6.86
C LEU A 263 -8.14 -14.01 -8.19
N GLY A 264 -9.33 -13.68 -8.71
CA GLY A 264 -9.46 -12.76 -9.84
C GLY A 264 -8.93 -11.35 -9.55
N PRO A 265 -8.82 -10.51 -10.60
CA PRO A 265 -8.57 -9.08 -10.49
C PRO A 265 -9.53 -8.40 -9.49
N ARG A 266 -9.05 -7.41 -8.75
CA ARG A 266 -9.81 -6.83 -7.62
C ARG A 266 -11.10 -6.16 -8.05
N ASP A 267 -11.09 -5.49 -9.19
CA ASP A 267 -12.25 -4.85 -9.81
C ASP A 267 -13.33 -5.87 -10.16
N GLU A 268 -12.97 -7.00 -10.77
CA GLU A 268 -13.90 -8.10 -11.06
C GLU A 268 -14.49 -8.70 -9.78
N VAL A 269 -13.64 -8.98 -8.78
CA VAL A 269 -14.10 -9.55 -7.51
C VAL A 269 -14.98 -8.57 -6.74
N ALA A 270 -14.62 -7.28 -6.69
CA ALA A 270 -15.43 -6.26 -6.04
C ALA A 270 -16.78 -6.08 -6.74
N GLN A 271 -16.81 -6.06 -8.07
CA GLN A 271 -18.05 -5.98 -8.84
C GLN A 271 -18.93 -7.21 -8.59
N ALA A 272 -18.35 -8.41 -8.57
CA ALA A 272 -19.09 -9.64 -8.29
C ALA A 272 -19.77 -9.61 -6.91
N ILE A 273 -19.12 -9.04 -5.88
CA ILE A 273 -19.73 -8.87 -4.55
C ILE A 273 -20.95 -7.95 -4.62
N VAL A 274 -20.82 -6.81 -5.30
CA VAL A 274 -21.92 -5.84 -5.46
C VAL A 274 -23.10 -6.47 -6.22
N ASP A 275 -22.82 -7.18 -7.31
CA ASP A 275 -23.83 -7.85 -8.12
C ASP A 275 -24.55 -8.95 -7.35
N GLU A 276 -23.81 -9.72 -6.53
CA GLU A 276 -24.40 -10.80 -5.74
C GLU A 276 -25.32 -10.28 -4.64
N VAL A 277 -24.94 -9.18 -3.98
CA VAL A 277 -25.81 -8.44 -3.05
C VAL A 277 -27.05 -7.93 -3.77
N ALA A 278 -26.90 -7.32 -4.96
CA ALA A 278 -28.00 -6.75 -5.72
C ALA A 278 -29.03 -7.81 -6.19
N LYS A 279 -28.59 -9.06 -6.39
CA LYS A 279 -29.48 -10.21 -6.65
C LYS A 279 -30.27 -10.67 -5.42
N GLY A 280 -30.05 -10.06 -4.25
CA GLY A 280 -30.65 -10.49 -2.99
C GLY A 280 -29.98 -11.73 -2.39
N LYS A 281 -28.79 -12.10 -2.87
CA LYS A 281 -28.00 -13.23 -2.36
C LYS A 281 -26.90 -12.81 -1.39
N GLY A 282 -26.83 -11.52 -1.04
CA GLY A 282 -25.97 -11.05 0.04
C GLY A 282 -26.49 -11.45 1.43
N VAL A 283 -25.64 -11.34 2.43
CA VAL A 283 -26.04 -11.38 3.84
C VAL A 283 -26.21 -9.98 4.40
N GLU A 284 -27.04 -9.85 5.44
CA GLU A 284 -27.22 -8.61 6.17
C GLU A 284 -26.51 -8.71 7.53
N THR A 285 -25.64 -7.75 7.83
CA THR A 285 -25.02 -7.65 9.15
C THR A 285 -26.05 -7.19 10.20
N PRO A 286 -25.80 -7.37 11.51
CA PRO A 286 -26.73 -6.93 12.55
C PRO A 286 -27.12 -5.43 12.52
N ASP A 287 -26.28 -4.56 11.94
CA ASP A 287 -26.56 -3.14 11.72
C ASP A 287 -27.20 -2.82 10.35
N GLY A 288 -27.64 -3.84 9.60
CA GLY A 288 -28.36 -3.67 8.34
C GLY A 288 -27.48 -3.47 7.11
N ARG A 289 -26.16 -3.69 7.20
CA ARG A 289 -25.25 -3.50 6.07
C ARG A 289 -25.24 -4.76 5.19
N PRO A 290 -25.39 -4.63 3.86
CA PRO A 290 -25.22 -5.76 2.97
C PRO A 290 -23.76 -6.18 2.87
N ALA A 291 -23.51 -7.49 2.87
CA ALA A 291 -22.18 -8.09 2.81
C ALA A 291 -22.23 -9.48 2.17
N VAL A 292 -21.07 -10.13 2.09
CA VAL A 292 -20.90 -11.55 1.76
C VAL A 292 -19.98 -12.18 2.81
N TRP A 293 -19.93 -13.51 2.88
CA TRP A 293 -18.99 -14.20 3.76
C TRP A 293 -17.62 -14.29 3.11
N LEU A 294 -16.58 -14.09 3.93
CA LEU A 294 -15.22 -14.54 3.61
C LEU A 294 -14.93 -15.79 4.45
N ASP A 295 -15.09 -16.95 3.83
CA ASP A 295 -14.85 -18.24 4.49
C ASP A 295 -13.35 -18.56 4.52
N THR A 296 -12.78 -18.63 5.73
CA THR A 296 -11.36 -18.92 5.96
C THR A 296 -11.09 -20.36 6.39
N THR A 297 -12.12 -21.22 6.45
CA THR A 297 -12.01 -22.61 6.95
C THR A 297 -11.09 -23.50 6.11
N ARG A 298 -10.87 -23.13 4.84
CA ARG A 298 -9.97 -23.83 3.90
C ARG A 298 -8.50 -23.47 4.08
N ILE A 299 -8.19 -22.41 4.85
CA ILE A 299 -6.80 -22.03 5.13
C ILE A 299 -6.21 -23.08 6.08
N SER A 300 -5.10 -23.71 5.67
CA SER A 300 -4.43 -24.69 6.53
C SER A 300 -3.87 -24.03 7.80
N ALA A 301 -3.83 -24.76 8.92
CA ALA A 301 -3.26 -24.23 10.17
C ALA A 301 -1.81 -23.78 9.99
N HIS A 302 -1.02 -24.53 9.21
CA HIS A 302 0.36 -24.21 8.87
C HIS A 302 0.48 -22.87 8.13
N ASP A 303 -0.34 -22.66 7.09
CA ASP A 303 -0.32 -21.41 6.32
C ASP A 303 -0.78 -20.22 7.17
N ALA A 304 -1.80 -20.42 8.01
CA ALA A 304 -2.31 -19.41 8.91
C ALA A 304 -1.27 -18.98 9.96
N GLU A 305 -0.53 -19.92 10.54
CA GLU A 305 0.49 -19.66 11.55
C GLU A 305 1.70 -18.92 10.98
N LEU A 306 2.14 -19.29 9.77
CA LEU A 306 3.31 -18.66 9.14
C LEU A 306 2.98 -17.31 8.47
N SER A 307 1.84 -17.23 7.79
CA SER A 307 1.57 -16.15 6.83
C SER A 307 0.47 -15.19 7.28
N LEU A 308 -0.36 -15.60 8.23
CA LEU A 308 -1.47 -14.80 8.77
C LEU A 308 -1.46 -14.74 10.32
N PRO A 309 -0.30 -14.61 11.00
CA PRO A 309 -0.23 -14.75 12.46
C PRO A 309 -0.97 -13.66 13.24
N TYR A 310 -1.03 -12.42 12.73
CA TYR A 310 -1.79 -11.36 13.39
C TYR A 310 -3.30 -11.55 13.22
N MET A 311 -3.75 -11.90 12.03
CA MET A 311 -5.12 -12.31 11.75
C MET A 311 -5.52 -13.47 12.68
N LEU A 312 -4.72 -14.53 12.73
CA LEU A 312 -5.00 -15.70 13.56
C LEU A 312 -5.20 -15.33 15.03
N ARG A 313 -4.34 -14.45 15.59
CA ARG A 313 -4.49 -13.95 16.96
C ARG A 313 -5.72 -13.07 17.16
N ARG A 314 -6.12 -12.30 16.13
CA ARG A 314 -7.25 -11.38 16.19
C ARG A 314 -8.60 -12.10 16.07
N TYR A 315 -8.66 -13.21 15.34
CA TYR A 315 -9.92 -13.90 14.97
C TYR A 315 -10.14 -15.25 15.64
N ARG A 316 -9.16 -15.80 16.36
CA ARG A 316 -9.36 -17.00 17.21
C ARG A 316 -9.98 -16.69 18.60
N ALA A 317 -10.33 -15.43 18.87
CA ALA A 317 -10.89 -15.00 20.15
C ALA A 317 -12.41 -15.26 20.23
#